data_AF-A0A933DIA9-F1
#
_entry.id   AF-A0A933DIA9-F1
#
_cell.length_a   1.000
_cell.length_b   1.000
_cell.length_c   1.000
_cell.angle_alpha   90.00
_cell.angle_beta   90.00
_cell.angle_gamma   90.00
#
_symmetry.space_group_name_H-M   'P 1'
#
loop_
_entity.id
_entity.type
_entity.pdbx_description
1 polymer ?
#
loop_
_entity_poly.entity_id
_entity_poly.type
_entity_poly.pdbx_seq_one_letter_code
_entity_poly.pdbx_strand_id
1 'polypeptide(L)'
;EFAKRLGLNPKPIEETKAIYRFEDDTTALRRLRYDIVSNNFILRYGFDQDTGLFTERNLPSVDAAVAEAKSMMQTFALYGQDLTKGTNKVSFLKLVGDTLVPTTSLSQAEAVRVDFFRQNVGGLKLFTPYPDEGQVVFIFSGSKNNKKKVLQFAYTLWPIDYETFGTYALKTSAVAWEELKSGHGYIARYPTNAATSIVIRQVYLGYYDSFDPQMYLQPVFVFEGDNGFLSYVPAVTPEWTE
;
A
#
# COMPACT_ATOMS: atom_id res chain seq x y z
N GLU A 1 -12.58 10.00 -19.20
CA GLU A 1 -13.57 9.09 -18.57
C GLU A 1 -13.37 8.78 -17.09
N PHE A 2 -12.23 8.25 -16.63
CA PHE A 2 -12.07 7.86 -15.20
C PHE A 2 -12.34 9.00 -14.21
N ALA A 3 -11.69 10.17 -14.38
CA ALA A 3 -11.91 11.35 -13.53
C ALA A 3 -13.39 11.81 -13.51
N LYS A 4 -14.05 11.78 -14.68
CA LYS A 4 -15.48 12.11 -14.83
C LYS A 4 -16.36 11.17 -14.01
N ARG A 5 -16.09 9.86 -14.04
CA ARG A 5 -16.81 8.86 -13.23
C ARG A 5 -16.61 9.06 -11.73
N LEU A 6 -15.49 9.64 -11.31
CA LEU A 6 -15.20 10.06 -9.92
C LEU A 6 -15.84 11.41 -9.55
N GLY A 7 -16.53 12.08 -10.50
CA GLY A 7 -17.16 13.37 -10.30
C GLY A 7 -16.16 14.55 -10.23
N LEU A 8 -14.98 14.40 -10.84
CA LEU A 8 -13.97 15.44 -10.99
C LEU A 8 -14.14 16.18 -12.33
N ASN A 9 -13.55 17.36 -12.44
CA ASN A 9 -13.45 18.09 -13.69
C ASN A 9 -12.61 17.25 -14.68
N PRO A 10 -13.16 16.89 -15.86
CA PRO A 10 -12.45 16.03 -16.81
C PRO A 10 -11.33 16.74 -17.56
N LYS A 11 -11.15 18.06 -17.40
CA LYS A 11 -10.05 18.82 -18.00
C LYS A 11 -8.81 18.69 -17.09
N PRO A 12 -7.79 17.92 -17.49
CA PRO A 12 -6.61 17.75 -16.65
C PRO A 12 -5.67 18.95 -16.74
N ILE A 13 -4.81 19.04 -15.75
CA ILE A 13 -3.59 19.83 -15.74
C ILE A 13 -2.44 18.84 -15.94
N GLU A 14 -1.67 19.01 -17.01
CA GLU A 14 -0.49 18.19 -17.27
C GLU A 14 0.62 18.55 -16.27
N GLU A 15 1.07 17.57 -15.48
CA GLU A 15 2.27 17.72 -14.63
C GLU A 15 3.51 17.19 -15.37
N THR A 16 3.36 16.07 -16.07
CA THR A 16 4.36 15.48 -16.95
C THR A 16 3.66 14.82 -18.14
N LYS A 17 4.43 14.31 -19.12
CA LYS A 17 3.89 13.57 -20.27
C LYS A 17 3.02 12.35 -19.90
N ALA A 18 3.23 11.76 -18.71
CA ALA A 18 2.49 10.60 -18.24
C ALA A 18 1.54 10.93 -17.07
N ILE A 19 1.79 12.02 -16.35
CA ILE A 19 1.07 12.33 -15.11
C ILE A 19 0.19 13.55 -15.29
N TYR A 20 -1.10 13.34 -15.04
CA TYR A 20 -2.13 14.35 -15.12
C TYR A 20 -2.84 14.53 -13.78
N ARG A 21 -3.15 15.78 -13.46
CA ARG A 21 -3.90 16.17 -12.26
C ARG A 21 -5.30 16.64 -12.63
N PHE A 22 -6.31 16.21 -11.90
CA PHE A 22 -7.70 16.60 -12.08
C PHE A 22 -8.23 17.19 -10.76
N GLU A 23 -8.90 18.33 -10.85
CA GLU A 23 -9.48 19.04 -9.71
C GLU A 23 -10.98 18.75 -9.57
N ASP A 24 -11.55 18.99 -8.40
CA ASP A 24 -13.01 18.93 -8.16
C ASP A 24 -13.60 20.35 -8.06
N ASP A 25 -14.36 20.77 -9.06
CA ASP A 25 -14.98 22.11 -9.13
C ASP A 25 -15.93 22.38 -7.94
N THR A 26 -16.46 21.32 -7.32
CA THR A 26 -17.43 21.43 -6.21
C THR A 26 -16.79 21.16 -4.84
N THR A 27 -15.54 20.70 -4.81
CA THR A 27 -14.85 20.31 -3.57
C THR A 27 -13.36 20.60 -3.72
N ALA A 28 -12.98 21.87 -3.60
CA ALA A 28 -11.65 22.38 -3.97
C ALA A 28 -10.43 21.65 -3.36
N LEU A 29 -10.59 20.98 -2.21
CA LEU A 29 -9.52 20.22 -1.56
C LEU A 29 -9.37 18.79 -2.08
N ARG A 30 -10.26 18.34 -2.98
CA ARG A 30 -10.26 17.00 -3.58
C ARG A 30 -9.61 17.05 -4.95
N ARG A 31 -8.60 16.20 -5.14
CA ARG A 31 -7.84 16.10 -6.39
C ARG A 31 -7.45 14.66 -6.71
N LEU A 32 -7.31 14.37 -8.00
CA LEU A 32 -6.80 13.11 -8.51
C LEU A 32 -5.48 13.36 -9.24
N ARG A 33 -4.45 12.59 -8.91
CA ARG A 33 -3.23 12.48 -9.69
C ARG A 33 -3.21 11.11 -10.35
N TYR A 34 -3.10 11.07 -11.68
CA TYR A 34 -3.30 9.86 -12.49
C TYR A 34 -2.16 9.70 -13.49
N ASP A 35 -1.59 8.50 -13.54
CA ASP A 35 -0.63 8.11 -14.56
C ASP A 35 -1.37 7.42 -15.73
N ILE A 36 -1.29 8.01 -16.92
CA ILE A 36 -2.00 7.52 -18.10
C ILE A 36 -1.34 6.29 -18.75
N VAL A 37 -0.10 5.96 -18.38
CA VAL A 37 0.61 4.79 -18.89
C VAL A 37 0.28 3.56 -18.02
N SER A 38 0.43 3.70 -16.71
CA SER A 38 0.22 2.59 -15.77
C SER A 38 -1.22 2.44 -15.27
N ASN A 39 -2.04 3.50 -15.42
CA ASN A 39 -3.35 3.64 -14.77
C ASN A 39 -3.29 3.65 -13.23
N ASN A 40 -2.10 3.79 -12.64
CA ASN A 40 -1.95 4.03 -11.21
C ASN A 40 -2.38 5.45 -10.86
N PHE A 41 -2.90 5.64 -9.65
CA PHE A 41 -3.42 6.95 -9.26
C PHE A 41 -3.47 7.16 -7.75
N ILE A 42 -3.60 8.42 -7.37
CA ILE A 42 -3.90 8.84 -6.00
C ILE A 42 -5.02 9.87 -6.08
N LEU A 43 -6.21 9.50 -5.56
CA LEU A 43 -7.26 10.45 -5.22
C LEU A 43 -7.03 10.89 -3.78
N ARG A 44 -6.97 12.20 -3.53
CA ARG A 44 -6.69 12.75 -2.20
C ARG A 44 -7.64 13.90 -1.87
N TYR A 45 -8.01 13.99 -0.61
CA TYR A 45 -8.63 15.16 0.01
C TYR A 45 -7.60 15.83 0.93
N GLY A 46 -7.36 17.13 0.76
CA GLY A 46 -6.47 17.94 1.61
C GLY A 46 -7.10 18.20 2.98
N PHE A 47 -7.18 17.16 3.82
CA PHE A 47 -7.80 17.24 5.15
C PHE A 47 -7.08 18.20 6.10
N ASP A 48 -5.79 18.43 5.88
CA ASP A 48 -4.95 19.40 6.59
C ASP A 48 -5.48 20.83 6.45
N GLN A 49 -6.25 21.11 5.40
CA GLN A 49 -6.81 22.43 5.10
C GLN A 49 -8.30 22.55 5.50
N ASP A 50 -8.91 21.46 5.99
CA ASP A 50 -10.32 21.44 6.43
C ASP A 50 -10.41 21.23 7.95
N THR A 51 -10.25 22.32 8.70
CA THR A 51 -10.29 22.34 10.17
C THR A 51 -11.58 21.76 10.78
N GLY A 52 -12.69 21.72 10.04
CA GLY A 52 -13.96 21.19 10.51
C GLY A 52 -14.16 19.69 10.28
N LEU A 53 -13.32 19.06 9.46
CA LEU A 53 -13.54 17.71 8.94
C LEU A 53 -13.68 16.64 10.03
N PHE A 54 -12.84 16.71 11.06
CA PHE A 54 -12.76 15.69 12.11
C PHE A 54 -13.69 15.94 13.31
N THR A 55 -14.56 16.94 13.21
CA THR A 55 -15.64 17.14 14.20
C THR A 55 -16.71 16.04 14.10
N GLU A 56 -16.89 15.47 12.90
CA GLU A 56 -17.79 14.35 12.67
C GLU A 56 -17.13 13.02 13.05
N ARG A 57 -17.67 12.33 14.06
CA ARG A 57 -17.11 11.06 14.58
C ARG A 57 -17.81 9.81 14.06
N ASN A 58 -18.47 9.88 12.91
CA ASN A 58 -19.18 8.74 12.32
C ASN A 58 -18.22 7.86 11.49
N LEU A 59 -17.16 7.38 12.13
CA LEU A 59 -16.18 6.51 11.48
C LEU A 59 -16.80 5.14 11.16
N PRO A 60 -16.48 4.56 9.98
CA PRO A 60 -16.90 3.20 9.67
C PRO A 60 -16.25 2.20 10.64
N SER A 61 -16.97 1.13 10.98
CA SER A 61 -16.37 -0.04 11.63
C SER A 61 -15.35 -0.72 10.71
N VAL A 62 -14.57 -1.66 11.24
CA VAL A 62 -13.59 -2.44 10.46
C VAL A 62 -14.25 -3.10 9.24
N ASP A 63 -15.33 -3.84 9.44
CA ASP A 63 -16.04 -4.54 8.36
C ASP A 63 -16.69 -3.56 7.37
N ALA A 64 -17.25 -2.45 7.87
CA ALA A 64 -17.86 -1.44 7.02
C ALA A 64 -16.83 -0.73 6.13
N ALA A 65 -15.65 -0.40 6.68
CA ALA A 65 -14.56 0.24 5.93
C ALA A 65 -14.05 -0.67 4.81
N VAL A 66 -13.88 -1.97 5.10
CA VAL A 66 -13.47 -2.96 4.10
C VAL A 66 -14.55 -3.13 3.03
N ALA A 67 -15.81 -3.24 3.41
CA ALA A 67 -16.93 -3.38 2.47
C ALA A 67 -17.08 -2.16 1.55
N GLU A 68 -16.95 -0.95 2.11
CA GLU A 68 -17.01 0.31 1.37
C GLU A 68 -15.85 0.44 0.37
N ALA A 69 -14.62 0.13 0.79
CA ALA A 69 -13.46 0.12 -0.11
C ALA A 69 -13.64 -0.89 -1.25
N LYS A 70 -14.09 -2.12 -0.96
CA LYS A 70 -14.38 -3.14 -1.98
C LYS A 70 -15.46 -2.67 -2.96
N SER A 71 -16.57 -2.12 -2.45
CA SER A 71 -17.66 -1.60 -3.28
C SER A 71 -17.19 -0.46 -4.19
N MET A 72 -16.34 0.44 -3.69
CA MET A 72 -15.75 1.50 -4.49
C MET A 72 -14.86 0.94 -5.60
N MET A 73 -13.94 0.02 -5.28
CA MET A 73 -13.10 -0.62 -6.30
C MET A 73 -13.92 -1.39 -7.34
N GLN A 74 -14.96 -2.11 -6.93
CA GLN A 74 -15.87 -2.82 -7.84
C GLN A 74 -16.60 -1.86 -8.78
N THR A 75 -17.11 -0.74 -8.27
CA THR A 75 -17.77 0.30 -9.05
C THR A 75 -16.88 0.81 -10.19
N PHE A 76 -15.57 0.90 -9.95
CA PHE A 76 -14.60 1.37 -10.94
C PHE A 76 -13.89 0.24 -11.71
N ALA A 77 -14.29 -1.02 -11.51
CA ALA A 77 -13.66 -2.22 -12.09
C ALA A 77 -12.17 -2.37 -11.72
N LEU A 78 -11.80 -1.96 -10.51
CA LEU A 78 -10.44 -2.01 -9.96
C LEU A 78 -10.23 -3.20 -9.00
N TYR A 79 -11.29 -3.92 -8.61
CA TYR A 79 -11.20 -5.05 -7.68
C TYR A 79 -10.94 -6.38 -8.42
N GLY A 80 -9.75 -6.48 -9.01
CA GLY A 80 -9.30 -7.65 -9.78
C GLY A 80 -8.97 -8.89 -8.93
N GLN A 81 -8.58 -9.99 -9.60
CA GLN A 81 -8.29 -11.27 -8.93
C GLN A 81 -7.21 -11.17 -7.84
N ASP A 82 -6.19 -10.35 -8.07
CA ASP A 82 -5.10 -10.15 -7.11
C ASP A 82 -5.60 -9.62 -5.77
N LEU A 83 -6.60 -8.74 -5.80
CA LEU A 83 -7.16 -8.14 -4.59
C LEU A 83 -8.30 -8.98 -4.01
N THR A 84 -9.07 -9.69 -4.84
CA THR A 84 -10.19 -10.53 -4.36
C THR A 84 -9.72 -11.77 -3.61
N LYS A 85 -8.61 -12.37 -4.06
CA LYS A 85 -7.93 -13.50 -3.41
C LYS A 85 -6.82 -13.05 -2.45
N GLY A 86 -6.59 -11.75 -2.38
CA GLY A 86 -5.62 -11.12 -1.50
C GLY A 86 -6.10 -11.00 -0.06
N THR A 87 -5.34 -10.26 0.74
CA THR A 87 -5.69 -9.96 2.13
C THR A 87 -5.87 -8.47 2.32
N ASN A 88 -6.46 -8.07 3.45
CA ASN A 88 -6.59 -6.67 3.80
C ASN A 88 -6.28 -6.47 5.29
N LYS A 89 -5.82 -5.26 5.62
CA LYS A 89 -5.52 -4.84 6.99
C LYS A 89 -6.22 -3.52 7.24
N VAL A 90 -6.86 -3.40 8.40
CA VAL A 90 -7.42 -2.13 8.86
C VAL A 90 -6.55 -1.57 9.98
N SER A 91 -6.28 -0.27 9.90
CA SER A 91 -5.57 0.47 10.94
C SER A 91 -6.31 1.76 11.28
N PHE A 92 -6.12 2.22 12.52
CA PHE A 92 -6.77 3.42 13.04
C PHE A 92 -5.76 4.56 13.04
N LEU A 93 -6.22 5.75 12.63
CA LEU A 93 -5.38 6.93 12.53
C LEU A 93 -5.98 8.07 13.35
N LYS A 94 -5.11 8.84 13.98
CA LYS A 94 -5.43 10.08 14.70
C LYS A 94 -4.68 11.24 14.07
N LEU A 95 -5.32 12.38 13.94
CA LEU A 95 -4.73 13.64 13.55
C LEU A 95 -3.87 14.20 14.69
N VAL A 96 -2.60 14.45 14.38
CA VAL A 96 -1.65 15.16 15.24
C VAL A 96 -1.00 16.24 14.37
N GLY A 97 -1.31 17.51 14.68
CA GLY A 97 -1.03 18.62 13.78
C GLY A 97 -1.74 18.42 12.44
N ASP A 98 -0.97 18.43 11.35
CA ASP A 98 -1.48 18.27 9.99
C ASP A 98 -1.29 16.83 9.45
N THR A 99 -0.97 15.87 10.34
CA THR A 99 -0.61 14.51 9.94
C THR A 99 -1.48 13.46 10.63
N LEU A 100 -1.79 12.38 9.89
CA LEU A 100 -2.46 11.21 10.43
C LEU A 100 -1.43 10.20 10.92
N VAL A 101 -1.44 9.90 12.21
CA VAL A 101 -0.54 8.94 12.86
C VAL A 101 -1.31 7.74 13.41
N PRO A 102 -0.71 6.54 13.51
CA PRO A 102 -1.38 5.36 14.03
C PRO A 102 -1.90 5.53 15.47
N THR A 103 -3.06 4.93 15.76
CA THR A 103 -3.62 4.79 17.11
C THR A 103 -4.11 3.36 17.35
N THR A 104 -4.34 2.99 18.61
CA THR A 104 -4.64 1.62 19.02
C THR A 104 -6.12 1.24 18.91
N SER A 105 -7.03 2.21 18.81
CA SER A 105 -8.47 1.93 18.81
C SER A 105 -9.28 2.89 17.96
N LEU A 106 -10.42 2.41 17.47
CA LEU A 106 -11.41 3.22 16.75
C LEU A 106 -11.92 4.40 17.59
N SER A 107 -12.03 4.24 18.91
CA SER A 107 -12.51 5.29 19.82
C SER A 107 -11.58 6.49 19.94
N GLN A 108 -10.29 6.30 19.64
CA GLN A 108 -9.27 7.36 19.63
C GLN A 108 -8.96 7.85 18.20
N ALA A 109 -9.61 7.25 17.20
CA ALA A 109 -9.35 7.50 15.79
C ALA A 109 -10.18 8.68 15.29
N GLU A 110 -9.62 9.34 14.28
CA GLU A 110 -10.25 10.38 13.46
C GLU A 110 -10.31 9.95 11.99
N ALA A 111 -9.55 8.92 11.61
CA ALA A 111 -9.66 8.25 10.32
C ALA A 111 -9.41 6.73 10.45
N VAL A 112 -9.94 5.98 9.48
CA VAL A 112 -9.73 4.53 9.32
C VAL A 112 -9.01 4.29 8.02
N ARG A 113 -7.87 3.58 8.07
CA ARG A 113 -7.09 3.18 6.90
C ARG A 113 -7.35 1.71 6.59
N VAL A 114 -7.53 1.39 5.31
CA VAL A 114 -7.67 0.03 4.80
C VAL A 114 -6.62 -0.20 3.72
N ASP A 115 -5.73 -1.16 3.97
CA ASP A 115 -4.69 -1.59 3.05
C ASP A 115 -5.09 -2.93 2.44
N PHE A 116 -5.06 -3.03 1.11
CA PHE A 116 -5.26 -4.27 0.38
C PHE A 116 -3.92 -4.78 -0.15
N PHE A 117 -3.67 -6.05 0.13
CA PHE A 117 -2.49 -6.79 -0.29
C PHE A 117 -2.88 -7.81 -1.35
N ARG A 118 -2.00 -8.05 -2.32
CA ARG A 118 -2.22 -9.07 -3.34
C ARG A 118 -2.30 -10.49 -2.77
N GLN A 119 -2.90 -11.37 -3.57
CA GLN A 119 -2.84 -12.82 -3.40
C GLN A 119 -1.40 -13.35 -3.43
N ASN A 120 -1.19 -14.49 -2.77
CA ASN A 120 0.06 -15.23 -2.84
C ASN A 120 0.32 -15.75 -4.26
N VAL A 121 1.58 -15.81 -4.68
CA VAL A 121 2.02 -16.36 -5.97
C VAL A 121 2.77 -17.66 -5.70
N GLY A 122 2.33 -18.78 -6.31
CA GLY A 122 2.99 -20.08 -6.14
C GLY A 122 3.06 -20.56 -4.68
N GLY A 123 2.08 -20.16 -3.84
CA GLY A 123 2.05 -20.46 -2.40
C GLY A 123 2.95 -19.55 -1.54
N LEU A 124 3.77 -18.69 -2.14
CA LEU A 124 4.62 -17.74 -1.44
C LEU A 124 3.91 -16.40 -1.23
N LYS A 125 4.12 -15.81 -0.06
CA LYS A 125 3.57 -14.51 0.29
C LYS A 125 4.33 -13.38 -0.41
N LEU A 126 3.61 -12.31 -0.77
CA LEU A 126 4.17 -11.09 -1.32
C LEU A 126 4.42 -10.09 -0.20
N PHE A 127 5.53 -9.37 -0.29
CA PHE A 127 6.01 -8.42 0.70
C PHE A 127 6.29 -7.09 0.01
N THR A 128 5.63 -6.04 0.50
CA THR A 128 5.87 -4.67 0.05
C THR A 128 7.11 -4.07 0.73
N PRO A 129 7.69 -3.00 0.17
CA PRO A 129 8.78 -2.24 0.81
C PRO A 129 8.42 -1.77 2.22
N TYR A 130 7.14 -1.50 2.47
CA TYR A 130 6.58 -1.13 3.77
C TYR A 130 5.54 -2.18 4.18
N PRO A 131 5.86 -3.14 5.06
CA PRO A 131 5.06 -4.37 5.22
C PRO A 131 3.66 -4.16 5.82
N ASP A 132 3.39 -2.95 6.31
CA ASP A 132 2.08 -2.53 6.81
C ASP A 132 1.25 -1.74 5.80
N GLU A 133 1.80 -1.49 4.61
CA GLU A 133 1.17 -0.72 3.54
C GLU A 133 0.90 -1.63 2.33
N GLY A 134 -0.35 -1.63 1.88
CA GLY A 134 -0.80 -2.39 0.73
C GLY A 134 -0.62 -1.62 -0.58
N GLN A 135 -0.80 -2.33 -1.69
CA GLN A 135 -0.77 -1.77 -3.06
C GLN A 135 -1.97 -0.86 -3.32
N VAL A 136 -3.09 -1.12 -2.65
CA VAL A 136 -4.28 -0.28 -2.70
C VAL A 136 -4.65 0.17 -1.31
N VAL A 137 -4.70 1.47 -1.10
CA VAL A 137 -4.88 2.10 0.21
C VAL A 137 -6.08 3.03 0.18
N PHE A 138 -6.99 2.82 1.12
CA PHE A 138 -8.08 3.75 1.42
C PHE A 138 -7.86 4.39 2.78
N ILE A 139 -8.19 5.67 2.90
CA ILE A 139 -8.30 6.36 4.19
C ILE A 139 -9.67 7.03 4.23
N PHE A 140 -10.47 6.68 5.24
CA PHE A 140 -11.82 7.19 5.46
C PHE A 140 -11.88 8.10 6.68
N SER A 141 -12.60 9.22 6.58
CA SER A 141 -13.01 10.06 7.71
C SER A 141 -14.42 9.72 8.17
N GLY A 142 -14.88 10.38 9.25
CA GLY A 142 -16.25 10.28 9.75
C GLY A 142 -17.26 11.18 9.04
N SER A 143 -16.85 11.88 7.97
CA SER A 143 -17.70 12.83 7.25
C SER A 143 -18.91 12.16 6.57
N LYS A 144 -20.09 12.77 6.72
CA LYS A 144 -21.31 12.39 5.98
C LYS A 144 -21.27 12.78 4.50
N ASN A 145 -20.43 13.76 4.13
CA ASN A 145 -20.20 14.09 2.73
C ASN A 145 -19.25 13.06 2.10
N ASN A 146 -19.75 12.27 1.15
CA ASN A 146 -18.99 11.23 0.45
C ASN A 146 -17.68 11.74 -0.19
N LYS A 147 -17.64 12.99 -0.69
CA LYS A 147 -16.43 13.58 -1.29
C LYS A 147 -15.35 13.93 -0.27
N LYS A 148 -15.73 14.13 1.00
CA LYS A 148 -14.82 14.37 2.13
C LYS A 148 -14.60 13.12 2.99
N LYS A 149 -15.42 12.09 2.79
CA LYS A 149 -15.31 10.81 3.49
C LYS A 149 -14.08 10.05 3.05
N VAL A 150 -13.77 10.02 1.75
CA VAL A 150 -12.54 9.40 1.22
C VAL A 150 -11.41 10.42 1.25
N LEU A 151 -10.53 10.31 2.25
CA LEU A 151 -9.35 11.17 2.38
C LEU A 151 -8.25 10.76 1.41
N GLN A 152 -8.11 9.45 1.19
CA GLN A 152 -7.18 8.91 0.21
C GLN A 152 -7.76 7.66 -0.42
N PHE A 153 -7.59 7.54 -1.73
CA PHE A 153 -7.65 6.29 -2.46
C PHE A 153 -6.42 6.25 -3.37
N ALA A 154 -5.39 5.53 -2.92
CA ALA A 154 -4.18 5.27 -3.69
C ALA A 154 -4.26 3.87 -4.29
N TYR A 155 -3.95 3.77 -5.59
CA TYR A 155 -3.95 2.52 -6.34
C TYR A 155 -2.62 2.41 -7.08
N THR A 156 -1.75 1.53 -6.60
CA THR A 156 -0.41 1.27 -7.14
C THR A 156 -0.27 -0.22 -7.38
N LEU A 157 -0.83 -0.70 -8.49
CA LEU A 157 -0.93 -2.12 -8.81
C LEU A 157 -0.33 -2.42 -10.19
N TRP A 158 0.91 -2.92 -10.21
CA TRP A 158 1.57 -3.40 -11.42
C TRP A 158 1.04 -4.77 -11.85
N PRO A 159 0.62 -4.99 -13.10
CA PRO A 159 0.11 -6.30 -13.51
C PRO A 159 1.20 -7.37 -13.41
N ILE A 160 0.83 -8.57 -12.95
CA ILE A 160 1.71 -9.74 -12.93
C ILE A 160 1.25 -10.70 -14.03
N ASP A 161 2.19 -11.13 -14.87
CA ASP A 161 1.98 -12.27 -15.75
C ASP A 161 2.21 -13.56 -14.93
N TYR A 162 1.14 -14.34 -14.77
CA TYR A 162 1.13 -15.60 -14.02
C TYR A 162 1.39 -16.83 -14.91
N GLU A 163 1.61 -16.65 -16.21
CA GLU A 163 1.85 -17.75 -17.16
C GLU A 163 3.32 -17.86 -17.54
N THR A 164 4.06 -16.74 -17.46
CA THR A 164 5.49 -16.68 -17.75
C THR A 164 6.32 -16.81 -16.48
N PHE A 165 7.17 -17.84 -16.42
CA PHE A 165 8.06 -18.09 -15.29
C PHE A 165 9.51 -18.26 -15.76
N GLY A 166 10.44 -17.68 -15.00
CA GLY A 166 11.87 -17.94 -15.14
C GLY A 166 12.34 -19.05 -14.19
N THR A 167 13.36 -19.79 -14.60
CA THR A 167 14.12 -20.65 -13.67
C THR A 167 15.37 -19.90 -13.25
N TYR A 168 15.63 -19.86 -11.95
CA TYR A 168 16.79 -19.16 -11.39
C TYR A 168 17.39 -19.99 -10.26
N ALA A 169 18.71 -19.90 -10.11
CA ALA A 169 19.39 -20.47 -8.96
C ALA A 169 19.12 -19.59 -7.73
N LEU A 170 18.66 -20.22 -6.65
CA LEU A 170 18.49 -19.56 -5.36
C LEU A 170 19.76 -19.76 -4.54
N LYS A 171 20.20 -18.70 -3.85
CA LYS A 171 21.20 -18.86 -2.80
C LYS A 171 20.60 -19.58 -1.59
N THR A 172 21.46 -20.10 -0.72
CA THR A 172 21.01 -20.71 0.53
C THR A 172 20.63 -19.64 1.56
N SER A 173 19.77 -20.01 2.52
CA SER A 173 19.41 -19.11 3.62
C SER A 173 20.61 -18.69 4.48
N ALA A 174 21.65 -19.54 4.57
CA ALA A 174 22.89 -19.21 5.27
C ALA A 174 23.67 -18.08 4.57
N VAL A 175 23.75 -18.11 3.23
CA VAL A 175 24.39 -17.02 2.45
C VAL A 175 23.58 -15.72 2.60
N ALA A 176 22.26 -15.81 2.46
CA ALA A 176 21.38 -14.65 2.65
C ALA A 176 21.50 -14.04 4.07
N TRP A 177 21.71 -14.89 5.09
CA TRP A 177 21.92 -14.43 6.47
C TRP A 177 23.23 -13.67 6.65
N GLU A 178 24.33 -14.14 6.05
CA GLU A 178 25.60 -13.41 6.06
C GLU A 178 25.52 -12.08 5.31
N GLU A 179 24.79 -12.04 4.19
CA GLU A 179 24.51 -10.79 3.47
C GLU A 179 23.73 -9.79 4.31
N LEU A 180 22.69 -10.24 5.02
CA LEU A 180 21.94 -9.37 5.92
C LEU A 180 22.84 -8.79 7.02
N LYS A 181 23.66 -9.64 7.67
CA LYS A 181 24.60 -9.19 8.72
C LYS A 181 25.66 -8.22 8.20
N SER A 182 26.05 -8.35 6.93
CA SER A 182 27.03 -7.45 6.29
C SER A 182 26.41 -6.17 5.72
N GLY A 183 25.11 -5.95 5.92
CA GLY A 183 24.41 -4.73 5.51
C GLY A 183 23.90 -4.73 4.08
N HIS A 184 23.91 -5.87 3.39
CA HIS A 184 23.41 -6.03 2.02
C HIS A 184 21.93 -6.44 1.96
N GLY A 185 21.21 -6.36 3.08
CA GLY A 185 19.77 -6.57 3.16
C GLY A 185 19.00 -5.26 3.31
N TYR A 186 17.69 -5.32 3.03
CA TYR A 186 16.77 -4.21 3.25
C TYR A 186 16.01 -4.41 4.55
N ILE A 187 16.08 -3.47 5.49
CA ILE A 187 15.29 -3.49 6.74
C ILE A 187 13.94 -2.85 6.46
N ALA A 188 12.90 -3.69 6.34
CA ALA A 188 11.55 -3.26 6.02
C ALA A 188 10.78 -2.79 7.28
N ARG A 189 11.11 -3.35 8.45
CA ARG A 189 10.60 -2.86 9.73
C ARG A 189 11.65 -3.03 10.82
N TYR A 190 11.95 -1.94 11.51
CA TYR A 190 12.77 -1.95 12.73
C TYR A 190 11.98 -2.53 13.91
N PRO A 191 12.63 -3.15 14.90
CA PRO A 191 11.94 -3.62 16.09
C PRO A 191 11.35 -2.43 16.86
N THR A 192 10.18 -2.62 17.48
CA THR A 192 9.47 -1.55 18.19
C THR A 192 10.14 -1.16 19.51
N ASN A 193 10.91 -2.07 20.12
CA ASN A 193 11.80 -1.72 21.20
C ASN A 193 13.12 -1.20 20.60
N ALA A 194 13.70 -0.16 21.19
CA ALA A 194 15.00 0.39 20.78
C ALA A 194 16.17 -0.56 21.12
N ALA A 195 16.02 -1.84 20.78
CA ALA A 195 16.97 -2.89 21.03
C ALA A 195 18.23 -2.67 20.17
N THR A 196 19.38 -2.80 20.80
CA THR A 196 20.69 -2.73 20.15
C THR A 196 21.08 -4.05 19.45
N SER A 197 20.30 -5.11 19.66
CA SER A 197 20.49 -6.43 19.05
C SER A 197 19.17 -6.98 18.55
N ILE A 198 19.18 -7.53 17.34
CA ILE A 198 18.00 -8.12 16.69
C ILE A 198 18.15 -9.64 16.70
N VAL A 199 17.11 -10.34 17.19
CA VAL A 199 17.05 -11.81 17.20
C VAL A 199 16.11 -12.26 16.08
N ILE A 200 16.62 -13.04 15.12
CA ILE A 200 15.83 -13.65 14.06
C ILE A 200 15.26 -14.99 14.51
N ARG A 201 13.98 -15.22 14.25
CA ARG A 201 13.24 -16.43 14.62
C ARG A 201 12.90 -17.30 13.41
N GLN A 202 12.65 -16.68 12.26
CA GLN A 202 12.23 -17.38 11.04
C GLN A 202 12.98 -16.83 9.83
N VAL A 203 13.33 -17.73 8.92
CA VAL A 203 13.88 -17.40 7.60
C VAL A 203 13.13 -18.24 6.58
N TYR A 204 12.49 -17.59 5.62
CA TYR A 204 11.67 -18.27 4.61
C TYR A 204 11.65 -17.48 3.30
N LEU A 205 11.12 -18.07 2.23
CA LEU A 205 11.01 -17.41 0.93
C LEU A 205 9.69 -16.66 0.78
N GLY A 206 9.76 -15.51 0.12
CA GLY A 206 8.62 -14.72 -0.34
C GLY A 206 8.92 -14.06 -1.67
N TYR A 207 8.00 -13.24 -2.14
CA TYR A 207 8.20 -12.37 -3.28
C TYR A 207 8.18 -10.91 -2.85
N TYR A 208 9.03 -10.09 -3.46
CA TYR A 208 9.02 -8.65 -3.27
C TYR A 208 8.05 -7.99 -4.27
N ASP A 209 7.06 -7.27 -3.76
CA ASP A 209 6.07 -6.54 -4.57
C ASP A 209 6.30 -5.04 -4.39
N SER A 210 7.02 -4.45 -5.33
CA SER A 210 7.42 -3.05 -5.27
C SER A 210 6.26 -2.10 -5.60
N PHE A 211 6.34 -0.88 -5.06
CA PHE A 211 5.49 0.22 -5.51
C PHE A 211 6.01 0.85 -6.81
N ASP A 212 7.25 0.59 -7.17
CA ASP A 212 7.85 0.95 -8.46
C ASP A 212 7.67 -0.18 -9.49
N PRO A 213 7.62 0.14 -10.80
CA PRO A 213 7.46 -0.87 -11.82
C PRO A 213 8.64 -1.85 -11.84
N GLN A 214 8.35 -3.14 -11.91
CA GLN A 214 9.34 -4.22 -12.01
C GLN A 214 9.08 -5.05 -13.26
N MET A 215 10.15 -5.48 -13.92
CA MET A 215 10.05 -6.37 -15.08
C MET A 215 9.69 -7.80 -14.69
N TYR A 216 10.04 -8.21 -13.47
CA TYR A 216 9.79 -9.54 -12.94
C TYR A 216 9.58 -9.49 -11.43
N LEU A 217 8.78 -10.41 -10.92
CA LEU A 217 8.55 -10.56 -9.48
C LEU A 217 9.77 -11.26 -8.85
N GLN A 218 10.48 -10.55 -7.98
CA GLN A 218 11.75 -11.00 -7.43
C GLN A 218 11.55 -11.82 -6.14
N PRO A 219 12.07 -13.06 -6.06
CA PRO A 219 12.03 -13.81 -4.82
C PRO A 219 13.01 -13.21 -3.81
N VAL A 220 12.63 -13.24 -2.53
CA VAL A 220 13.43 -12.74 -1.41
C VAL A 220 13.43 -13.73 -0.26
N PHE A 221 14.55 -13.80 0.45
CA PHE A 221 14.57 -14.34 1.81
C PHE A 221 14.01 -13.29 2.76
N VAL A 222 13.02 -13.70 3.54
CA VAL A 222 12.37 -12.89 4.56
C VAL A 222 12.88 -13.34 5.92
N PHE A 223 13.42 -12.37 6.67
CA PHE A 223 13.93 -12.56 8.03
C PHE A 223 12.95 -11.91 9.00
N GLU A 224 12.28 -12.74 9.80
CA GLU A 224 11.37 -12.30 10.85
C GLU A 224 12.04 -12.43 12.21
N GLY A 225 12.03 -11.35 12.98
CA GLY A 225 12.62 -11.30 14.30
C GLY A 225 11.66 -10.81 15.39
N ASP A 226 12.18 -10.78 16.61
CA ASP A 226 11.44 -10.31 17.77
C ASP A 226 11.00 -8.84 17.60
N ASN A 227 9.92 -8.46 18.30
CA ASN A 227 9.38 -7.09 18.32
C ASN A 227 8.99 -6.55 16.93
N GLY A 228 8.62 -7.45 16.02
CA GLY A 228 8.10 -7.11 14.69
C GLY A 228 9.18 -6.80 13.65
N PHE A 229 10.45 -7.06 13.93
CA PHE A 229 11.53 -6.89 12.97
C PHE A 229 11.26 -7.68 11.69
N LEU A 230 11.43 -7.03 10.55
CA LEU A 230 11.30 -7.65 9.24
C LEU A 230 12.38 -7.12 8.30
N SER A 231 13.05 -8.03 7.60
CA SER A 231 14.05 -7.67 6.59
C SER A 231 14.01 -8.63 5.41
N TYR A 232 14.43 -8.11 4.24
CA TYR A 232 14.45 -8.84 2.99
C TYR A 232 15.87 -8.88 2.41
N VAL A 233 16.23 -10.00 1.81
CA VAL A 233 17.45 -10.15 0.99
C VAL A 233 17.04 -10.79 -0.33
N PRO A 234 17.46 -10.29 -1.50
CA PRO A 234 17.17 -10.93 -2.79
C PRO A 234 17.56 -12.40 -2.76
N ALA A 235 16.71 -13.33 -3.20
CA ALA A 235 17.01 -14.77 -3.11
C ALA A 235 17.77 -15.32 -4.32
N VAL A 236 17.73 -14.59 -5.44
CA VAL A 236 18.44 -14.96 -6.67
C VAL A 236 19.95 -14.73 -6.52
N THR A 237 20.75 -15.64 -7.06
CA THR A 237 22.21 -15.47 -7.12
C THR A 237 22.61 -14.30 -8.01
N PRO A 238 23.66 -13.52 -7.69
CA PRO A 238 24.09 -12.35 -8.47
C PRO A 238 24.36 -12.64 -9.96
N GLU A 239 24.71 -13.88 -10.30
CA GLU A 239 24.93 -14.35 -11.68
C GLU A 239 23.69 -14.26 -12.58
N TRP A 240 22.50 -14.05 -11.99
CA TRP A 240 21.20 -13.98 -12.68
C TRP A 240 20.47 -12.64 -12.45
N THR A 241 21.13 -11.64 -11.85
CA THR A 241 20.62 -10.28 -11.74
C THR A 241 21.24 -9.43 -12.84
N GLU A 242 20.44 -9.07 -13.86
CA GLU A 242 20.78 -8.00 -14.83
C GLU A 242 20.58 -6.61 -14.25
#